data_AF-A0A292YI24-F1
#
_entry.id   AF-A0A292YI24-F1
#
_cell.length_a   1.000
_cell.length_b   1.000
_cell.length_c   1.000
_cell.angle_alpha   90.00
_cell.angle_beta   90.00
_cell.angle_gamma   90.00
#
_symmetry.space_group_name_H-M   'P 1'
#
loop_
_entity.id
_entity.type
_entity.pdbx_description
1 polymer ?
#
loop_
_entity_poly.entity_id
_entity_poly.type
_entity_poly.pdbx_seq_one_letter_code
_entity_poly.pdbx_strand_id
1 'polypeptide(L)'
;MLYTGTSGYFYRNWQGEFYPPELPTSKWLEYYVNFFNSLELNSTFYKFPKTSTIKNWKYKIKNNFKLSIKANKIITHNSKLKNIDKLKEFLEIVSVLDEKLGVVLFQLPPSLKYEKDLFVNFINSLNKNLKYAIECRNKSWYKYEVYEIMKQNNICLVWHDFNQDFIFEYTANFNYIRFHGFSGKYIGSYPDNVLQTIKSKLLNEAYVYFNNTDDNSAFKDAKRFMEL
;
A
#
# COMPACT_ATOMS: atom_id res chain seq x y z
N MET A 1 -11.21 9.64 -8.60
CA MET A 1 -11.41 8.33 -7.96
C MET A 1 -10.46 8.22 -6.78
N LEU A 2 -11.03 8.12 -5.57
CA LEU A 2 -10.28 7.91 -4.34
C LEU A 2 -10.51 6.47 -3.89
N TYR A 3 -9.44 5.69 -3.75
CA TYR A 3 -9.44 4.36 -3.19
C TYR A 3 -8.80 4.41 -1.81
N THR A 4 -9.58 4.18 -0.75
CA THR A 4 -9.09 4.34 0.60
C THR A 4 -9.55 3.23 1.54
N GLY A 5 -8.75 3.04 2.59
CA GLY A 5 -8.93 2.07 3.63
C GLY A 5 -7.69 2.05 4.52
N THR A 6 -7.34 0.87 5.01
CA THR A 6 -6.29 0.66 6.00
C THR A 6 -5.24 -0.30 5.47
N SER A 7 -4.07 -0.31 6.11
CA SER A 7 -2.94 -1.19 5.80
C SER A 7 -3.09 -2.56 6.47
N GLY A 8 -4.16 -3.26 6.15
CA GLY A 8 -4.57 -4.51 6.76
C GLY A 8 -5.98 -4.38 7.31
N TYR A 9 -6.63 -5.51 7.57
CA TYR A 9 -7.97 -5.55 8.14
C TYR A 9 -8.03 -6.45 9.39
N PHE A 10 -7.02 -7.27 9.63
CA PHE A 10 -7.05 -8.26 10.71
C PHE A 10 -6.29 -7.74 11.93
N TYR A 11 -7.01 -7.06 12.82
CA TYR A 11 -6.48 -6.50 14.06
C TYR A 11 -7.42 -6.85 15.22
N ARG A 12 -6.93 -7.56 16.23
CA ARG A 12 -7.78 -8.10 17.32
C ARG A 12 -8.39 -6.98 18.17
N ASN A 13 -7.66 -5.90 18.40
CA ASN A 13 -8.10 -4.69 19.08
C ASN A 13 -9.26 -3.95 18.40
N TRP A 14 -9.56 -4.27 17.13
CA TRP A 14 -10.68 -3.68 16.41
C TRP A 14 -12.02 -4.38 16.70
N GLN A 15 -12.00 -5.55 17.35
CA GLN A 15 -13.21 -6.24 17.78
C GLN A 15 -13.87 -5.48 18.94
N GLY A 16 -15.16 -5.19 18.81
CA GLY A 16 -15.92 -4.35 19.72
C GLY A 16 -15.96 -2.87 19.35
N GLU A 17 -15.04 -2.39 18.49
CA GLU A 17 -15.06 -0.99 18.00
C GLU A 17 -15.39 -0.88 16.51
N PHE A 18 -14.68 -1.62 15.66
CA PHE A 18 -14.96 -1.68 14.23
C PHE A 18 -15.73 -2.94 13.86
N TYR A 19 -15.24 -4.10 14.30
CA TYR A 19 -15.93 -5.38 14.11
C TYR A 19 -16.93 -5.63 15.25
N PRO A 20 -18.12 -6.16 14.97
CA PRO A 20 -19.05 -6.55 16.02
C PRO A 20 -18.39 -7.57 16.97
N PRO A 21 -18.66 -7.50 18.29
CA PRO A 21 -18.03 -8.38 19.28
C PRO A 21 -18.15 -9.87 18.96
N GLU A 22 -19.27 -10.30 18.38
CA GLU A 22 -19.54 -11.71 18.11
C GLU A 22 -19.21 -12.13 16.66
N LEU A 23 -18.71 -11.22 15.82
CA LEU A 23 -18.45 -11.53 14.41
C LEU A 23 -17.25 -12.49 14.28
N PRO A 24 -17.42 -13.68 13.67
CA PRO A 24 -16.32 -14.59 13.43
C PRO A 24 -15.23 -13.95 12.55
N THR A 25 -13.96 -14.18 12.89
CA THR A 25 -12.82 -13.61 12.15
C THR A 25 -12.78 -13.99 10.68
N SER A 26 -13.35 -15.14 10.32
CA SER A 26 -13.50 -15.60 8.92
C SER A 26 -14.37 -14.66 8.07
N LYS A 27 -15.24 -13.86 8.71
CA LYS A 27 -16.15 -12.89 8.09
C LYS A 27 -15.64 -11.45 8.11
N TRP A 28 -14.50 -11.18 8.76
CA TRP A 28 -14.00 -9.81 8.91
C TRP A 28 -13.70 -9.11 7.59
N LEU A 29 -13.17 -9.82 6.58
CA LEU A 29 -12.96 -9.21 5.26
C LEU A 29 -14.28 -8.83 4.60
N GLU A 30 -15.28 -9.73 4.64
CA GLU A 30 -16.63 -9.50 4.08
C GLU A 30 -17.33 -8.33 4.79
N TYR A 31 -17.09 -8.16 6.09
CA TYR A 31 -17.56 -7.02 6.85
C TYR A 31 -16.82 -5.73 6.47
N TYR A 32 -15.49 -5.78 6.38
CA TYR A 32 -14.63 -4.63 6.07
C TYR A 32 -15.01 -3.97 4.73
N VAL A 33 -15.29 -4.76 3.69
CA VAL A 33 -15.66 -4.25 2.35
C VAL A 33 -17.00 -3.50 2.31
N ASN A 34 -17.73 -3.41 3.43
CA ASN A 34 -18.92 -2.57 3.54
C ASN A 34 -18.62 -1.13 3.93
N PHE A 35 -17.42 -0.84 4.44
CA PHE A 35 -17.05 0.49 4.93
C PHE A 35 -16.05 1.22 4.05
N PHE A 36 -15.26 0.46 3.29
CA PHE A 36 -14.19 0.99 2.45
C PHE A 36 -14.32 0.47 1.02
N ASN A 37 -13.64 1.13 0.09
CA ASN A 37 -13.56 0.70 -1.32
C ASN A 37 -12.17 0.16 -1.69
N SER A 38 -11.23 0.15 -0.74
CA SER A 38 -9.89 -0.36 -0.96
C SER A 38 -9.26 -0.90 0.32
N LEU A 39 -8.27 -1.78 0.17
CA LEU A 39 -7.49 -2.34 1.28
C LEU A 39 -6.07 -2.62 0.81
N GLU A 40 -5.08 -2.22 1.60
CA GLU A 40 -3.68 -2.63 1.41
C GLU A 40 -3.42 -3.91 2.21
N LEU A 41 -3.07 -4.99 1.54
CA LEU A 41 -2.75 -6.27 2.17
C LEU A 41 -1.26 -6.41 2.45
N ASN A 42 -0.94 -6.54 3.74
CA ASN A 42 0.42 -6.75 4.23
C ASN A 42 0.74 -8.21 4.56
N SER A 43 -0.24 -9.12 4.58
CA SER A 43 0.01 -10.54 4.89
C SER A 43 0.97 -11.20 3.89
N THR A 44 0.92 -10.77 2.62
CA THR A 44 1.82 -11.20 1.54
C THR A 44 3.26 -10.78 1.75
N PHE A 45 3.52 -9.74 2.57
CA PHE A 45 4.88 -9.36 2.96
C PHE A 45 5.56 -10.47 3.76
N TYR A 46 4.83 -11.09 4.69
CA TYR A 46 5.35 -12.08 5.62
C TYR A 46 5.32 -13.50 5.04
N LYS A 47 4.26 -13.85 4.32
CA LYS A 47 4.07 -15.17 3.72
C LYS A 47 3.88 -15.04 2.22
N PHE A 48 4.67 -15.77 1.44
CA PHE A 48 4.53 -15.73 -0.01
C PHE A 48 3.12 -16.22 -0.40
N PRO A 49 2.37 -15.47 -1.21
CA PRO A 49 0.98 -15.79 -1.49
C PRO A 49 0.85 -17.09 -2.26
N LYS A 50 -0.24 -17.81 -2.04
CA LYS A 50 -0.69 -18.89 -2.92
C LYS A 50 -1.80 -18.35 -3.82
N THR A 51 -1.88 -18.83 -5.05
CA THR A 51 -2.96 -18.50 -5.99
C THR A 51 -4.35 -18.72 -5.38
N SER A 52 -4.54 -19.79 -4.59
CA SER A 52 -5.81 -20.06 -3.90
C SER A 52 -6.17 -18.98 -2.88
N THR A 53 -5.19 -18.42 -2.15
CA THR A 53 -5.41 -17.29 -1.24
C THR A 53 -5.88 -16.05 -2.00
N ILE A 54 -5.23 -15.73 -3.13
CA ILE A 54 -5.61 -14.59 -3.96
C ILE A 54 -7.02 -14.76 -4.55
N LYS A 55 -7.35 -15.96 -5.07
CA LYS A 55 -8.69 -16.27 -5.57
C LYS A 55 -9.75 -16.14 -4.49
N ASN A 56 -9.47 -16.61 -3.28
CA ASN A 56 -10.39 -16.46 -2.15
C ASN A 56 -10.61 -14.99 -1.78
N TRP A 57 -9.58 -14.14 -1.79
CA TRP A 57 -9.76 -12.70 -1.62
C TRP A 57 -10.59 -12.09 -2.76
N LYS A 58 -10.29 -12.42 -4.03
CA LYS A 58 -11.07 -11.96 -5.19
C LYS A 58 -12.56 -12.27 -5.07
N TYR A 59 -12.89 -13.46 -4.56
CA TYR A 59 -14.26 -13.91 -4.34
C TYR A 59 -14.98 -13.13 -3.24
N LYS A 60 -14.29 -12.80 -2.14
CA LYS A 60 -14.90 -12.14 -0.97
C LYS A 60 -15.11 -10.64 -1.12
N ILE A 61 -14.45 -9.98 -2.08
CA ILE A 61 -14.53 -8.54 -2.27
C ILE A 61 -15.49 -8.16 -3.41
N LYS A 62 -16.15 -6.99 -3.27
CA LYS A 62 -17.06 -6.41 -4.27
C LYS A 62 -16.32 -6.08 -5.57
N ASN A 63 -17.06 -5.98 -6.69
CA ASN A 63 -16.47 -5.74 -8.02
C ASN A 63 -15.67 -4.42 -8.12
N ASN A 64 -16.13 -3.36 -7.46
CA ASN A 64 -15.45 -2.06 -7.48
C ASN A 64 -14.41 -1.89 -6.38
N PHE A 65 -14.18 -2.94 -5.57
CA PHE A 65 -13.24 -2.89 -4.46
C PHE A 65 -11.82 -3.21 -4.95
N LYS A 66 -10.84 -2.40 -4.56
CA LYS A 66 -9.43 -2.59 -4.96
C LYS A 66 -8.61 -3.19 -3.82
N LEU A 67 -7.76 -4.17 -4.15
CA LEU A 67 -6.72 -4.66 -3.26
C LEU A 67 -5.36 -4.18 -3.74
N SER A 68 -4.70 -3.37 -2.93
CA SER A 68 -3.27 -3.11 -3.11
C SER A 68 -2.48 -4.15 -2.33
N ILE A 69 -1.46 -4.74 -2.95
CA ILE A 69 -0.74 -5.87 -2.38
C ILE A 69 0.70 -5.46 -2.09
N LYS A 70 1.13 -5.58 -0.82
CA LYS A 70 2.52 -5.39 -0.45
C LYS A 70 3.36 -6.57 -0.93
N ALA A 71 4.41 -6.28 -1.69
CA ALA A 71 5.35 -7.28 -2.19
C ALA A 71 5.96 -8.09 -1.04
N ASN A 72 6.23 -9.38 -1.29
CA ASN A 72 6.84 -10.23 -0.28
C ASN A 72 8.23 -9.73 0.12
N LYS A 73 8.59 -9.86 1.41
CA LYS A 73 9.90 -9.45 1.94
C LYS A 73 11.08 -10.11 1.22
N ILE A 74 10.89 -11.29 0.62
CA ILE A 74 11.93 -11.93 -0.19
C ILE A 74 12.39 -11.03 -1.34
N ILE A 75 11.47 -10.27 -1.94
CA ILE A 75 11.74 -9.39 -3.07
C ILE A 75 12.45 -8.13 -2.57
N THR A 76 11.88 -7.43 -1.58
CA THR A 76 12.36 -6.08 -1.21
C THR A 76 13.41 -6.07 -0.10
N HIS A 77 13.38 -7.00 0.85
CA HIS A 77 14.24 -7.00 2.03
C HIS A 77 15.38 -8.02 1.93
N ASN A 78 15.08 -9.28 1.60
CA ASN A 78 16.08 -10.34 1.55
C ASN A 78 16.94 -10.23 0.30
N SER A 79 16.32 -10.25 -0.89
CA SER A 79 17.04 -10.16 -2.16
C SER A 79 17.31 -8.73 -2.63
N LYS A 80 16.71 -7.73 -1.96
CA LYS A 80 16.90 -6.30 -2.27
C LYS A 80 16.77 -6.02 -3.77
N LEU A 81 15.64 -6.43 -4.35
CA LEU A 81 15.26 -6.28 -5.76
C LEU A 81 16.04 -7.13 -6.77
N LYS A 82 17.03 -7.93 -6.34
CA LYS A 82 17.88 -8.73 -7.24
C LYS A 82 17.21 -10.01 -7.76
N ASN A 83 16.25 -10.58 -7.04
CA ASN A 83 15.64 -11.85 -7.40
C ASN A 83 14.42 -11.63 -8.32
N ILE A 84 14.70 -11.53 -9.62
CA ILE A 84 13.71 -11.26 -10.66
C ILE A 84 12.75 -12.45 -10.86
N ASP A 85 13.20 -13.68 -10.68
CA ASP A 85 12.34 -14.86 -10.84
C ASP A 85 11.24 -14.87 -9.77
N LYS A 86 11.60 -14.60 -8.51
CA LYS A 86 10.61 -14.47 -7.42
C LYS A 86 9.70 -13.26 -7.59
N LEU A 87 10.19 -12.18 -8.21
CA LEU A 87 9.35 -11.05 -8.59
C LEU A 87 8.31 -11.48 -9.62
N LYS A 88 8.71 -12.15 -10.71
CA LYS A 88 7.79 -12.61 -11.76
C LYS A 88 6.74 -13.57 -11.23
N GLU A 89 7.16 -14.58 -10.47
CA GLU A 89 6.23 -15.52 -9.80
C GLU A 89 5.22 -14.78 -8.91
N PHE A 90 5.68 -13.80 -8.14
CA PHE A 90 4.78 -13.00 -7.30
C PHE A 90 3.78 -12.19 -8.14
N LEU A 91 4.25 -11.52 -9.19
CA LEU A 91 3.42 -10.71 -10.07
C LEU A 91 2.36 -11.56 -10.79
N GLU A 92 2.71 -12.75 -11.26
CA GLU A 92 1.76 -13.70 -11.85
C GLU A 92 0.66 -14.09 -10.85
N ILE A 93 1.03 -14.42 -9.61
CA ILE A 93 0.08 -14.82 -8.56
C ILE A 93 -0.89 -13.68 -8.22
N VAL A 94 -0.40 -12.45 -8.03
CA VAL A 94 -1.27 -11.33 -7.67
C VAL A 94 -2.11 -10.82 -8.84
N SER A 95 -1.65 -11.03 -10.09
CA SER A 95 -2.40 -10.66 -11.31
C SER A 95 -3.72 -11.42 -11.43
N VAL A 96 -3.91 -12.51 -10.69
CA VAL A 96 -5.19 -13.23 -10.58
C VAL A 96 -6.32 -12.33 -10.04
N LEU A 97 -5.99 -11.25 -9.32
CA LEU A 97 -6.97 -10.24 -8.91
C LEU A 97 -7.56 -9.47 -10.11
N ASP A 98 -6.82 -9.38 -11.22
CA ASP A 98 -7.22 -8.69 -12.45
C ASP A 98 -7.75 -7.27 -12.17
N GLU A 99 -9.00 -6.98 -12.50
CA GLU A 99 -9.63 -5.69 -12.31
C GLU A 99 -9.71 -5.26 -10.84
N LYS A 100 -9.61 -6.20 -9.89
CA LYS A 100 -9.61 -5.92 -8.45
C LYS A 100 -8.21 -5.63 -7.89
N LEU A 101 -7.14 -5.78 -8.69
CA LEU A 101 -5.81 -5.35 -8.30
C LEU A 101 -5.74 -3.82 -8.35
N GLY A 102 -5.40 -3.21 -7.22
CA GLY A 102 -5.14 -1.77 -7.12
C GLY A 102 -3.72 -1.46 -7.55
N VAL A 103 -2.79 -1.59 -6.61
CA VAL A 103 -1.36 -1.28 -6.82
C VAL A 103 -0.51 -2.35 -6.11
N VAL A 104 0.61 -2.73 -6.72
CA VAL A 104 1.63 -3.53 -6.03
C VAL A 104 2.63 -2.60 -5.34
N LEU A 105 2.67 -2.68 -4.00
CA LEU A 105 3.53 -1.84 -3.17
C LEU A 105 4.88 -2.53 -2.92
N PHE A 106 5.97 -1.88 -3.33
CA PHE A 106 7.34 -2.25 -2.96
C PHE A 106 7.87 -1.31 -1.88
N GLN A 107 7.76 -1.74 -0.62
CA GLN A 107 8.42 -1.04 0.47
C GLN A 107 9.86 -1.53 0.62
N LEU A 108 10.82 -0.62 0.46
CA LEU A 108 12.26 -0.89 0.48
C LEU A 108 12.82 -0.67 1.89
N PRO A 109 13.70 -1.54 2.42
CA PRO A 109 14.27 -1.37 3.76
C PRO A 109 15.26 -0.20 3.82
N PRO A 110 15.54 0.34 5.03
CA PRO A 110 16.55 1.39 5.21
C PRO A 110 17.98 0.92 4.83
N SER A 111 18.23 -0.39 4.81
CA SER A 111 19.51 -0.99 4.43
C SER A 111 19.72 -1.14 2.92
N LEU A 112 18.72 -0.77 2.09
CA LEU A 112 18.84 -0.73 0.65
C LEU A 112 19.06 0.72 0.21
N LYS A 113 20.32 1.05 -0.10
CA LYS A 113 20.69 2.33 -0.71
C LYS A 113 20.40 2.30 -2.21
N TYR A 114 20.09 3.46 -2.79
CA TYR A 114 19.91 3.57 -4.23
C TYR A 114 21.20 3.18 -4.96
N GLU A 115 21.03 2.34 -5.97
CA GLU A 115 22.05 1.94 -6.93
C GLU A 115 21.33 1.89 -8.29
N LYS A 116 21.88 2.58 -9.29
CA LYS A 116 21.18 2.89 -10.53
C LYS A 116 20.91 1.64 -11.34
N ASP A 117 21.91 0.77 -11.51
CA ASP A 117 21.80 -0.39 -12.39
C ASP A 117 20.83 -1.42 -11.80
N LEU A 118 20.90 -1.63 -10.48
CA LEU A 118 19.93 -2.42 -9.73
C LEU A 118 18.51 -1.91 -9.94
N PHE A 119 18.30 -0.59 -9.80
CA PHE A 119 16.97 -0.01 -9.92
C PHE A 119 16.42 -0.13 -11.34
N VAL A 120 17.21 0.22 -12.35
CA VAL A 120 16.83 0.13 -13.76
C VAL A 120 16.53 -1.33 -14.14
N ASN A 121 17.36 -2.29 -13.71
CA ASN A 121 17.10 -3.72 -13.97
C ASN A 121 15.80 -4.20 -13.31
N PHE A 122 15.53 -3.75 -12.08
CA PHE A 122 14.28 -4.06 -11.39
C PHE A 122 13.07 -3.48 -12.14
N ILE A 123 13.12 -2.20 -12.54
CA ILE A 123 12.03 -1.54 -13.30
C ILE A 123 11.78 -2.24 -14.64
N ASN A 124 12.83 -2.58 -15.38
CA ASN A 124 12.71 -3.29 -16.66
C ASN A 124 12.10 -4.69 -16.54
N SER A 125 12.12 -5.27 -15.34
CA SER A 125 11.55 -6.59 -15.06
C SER A 125 10.08 -6.56 -14.65
N LEU A 126 9.48 -5.38 -14.48
CA LEU A 126 8.08 -5.23 -14.08
C LEU A 126 7.12 -5.46 -15.25
N ASN A 127 5.93 -5.95 -14.94
CA ASN A 127 4.83 -6.05 -15.89
C ASN A 127 4.18 -4.68 -16.10
N LYS A 128 4.35 -4.09 -17.29
CA LYS A 128 3.88 -2.74 -17.62
C LYS A 128 2.36 -2.54 -17.56
N ASN A 129 1.58 -3.62 -17.48
CA ASN A 129 0.12 -3.55 -17.35
C ASN A 129 -0.36 -3.36 -15.90
N LEU A 130 0.54 -3.39 -14.93
CA LEU A 130 0.21 -3.24 -13.51
C LEU A 130 0.64 -1.86 -12.98
N LYS A 131 -0.03 -1.41 -11.91
CA LYS A 131 0.36 -0.20 -11.18
C LYS A 131 1.31 -0.55 -10.05
N TYR A 132 2.33 0.28 -9.87
CA TYR A 132 3.38 0.08 -8.87
C TYR A 132 3.59 1.33 -8.02
N ALA A 133 3.79 1.11 -6.72
CA ALA A 133 4.22 2.15 -5.81
C ALA A 133 5.47 1.70 -5.04
N ILE A 134 6.43 2.61 -4.85
CA ILE A 134 7.69 2.33 -4.16
C ILE A 134 7.80 3.24 -2.94
N GLU A 135 7.92 2.62 -1.76
CA GLU A 135 8.15 3.30 -0.50
C GLU A 135 9.61 3.19 -0.08
N CYS A 136 10.32 4.32 -0.05
CA CYS A 136 11.75 4.36 0.19
C CYS A 136 12.07 4.69 1.66
N ARG A 137 12.76 3.79 2.38
CA ARG A 137 13.18 4.02 3.77
C ARG A 137 14.62 4.50 3.92
N ASN A 138 15.31 4.80 2.82
CA ASN A 138 16.67 5.33 2.82
C ASN A 138 16.74 6.65 2.04
N LYS A 139 17.42 7.66 2.60
CA LYS A 139 17.51 9.01 2.02
C LYS A 139 18.13 9.04 0.62
N SER A 140 18.99 8.08 0.28
CA SER A 140 19.64 8.01 -1.04
C SER A 140 18.68 7.86 -2.23
N TRP A 141 17.41 7.47 -1.99
CA TRP A 141 16.37 7.37 -3.01
C TRP A 141 15.67 8.69 -3.33
N TYR A 142 15.79 9.70 -2.46
CA TYR A 142 15.09 10.98 -2.61
C TYR A 142 15.94 11.98 -3.38
N LYS A 143 16.05 11.76 -4.69
CA LYS A 143 16.81 12.63 -5.60
C LYS A 143 16.25 12.60 -7.01
N TYR A 144 16.51 13.67 -7.75
CA TYR A 144 15.96 13.92 -9.08
C TYR A 144 16.03 12.71 -10.04
N GLU A 145 17.20 12.07 -10.16
CA GLU A 145 17.39 10.92 -11.07
C GLU A 145 16.40 9.78 -10.78
N VAL A 146 16.11 9.50 -9.50
CA VAL A 146 15.17 8.43 -9.12
C VAL A 146 13.76 8.81 -9.53
N TYR A 147 13.37 10.07 -9.29
CA TYR A 147 12.06 10.57 -9.65
C TYR A 147 11.83 10.54 -11.16
N GLU A 148 12.84 10.87 -11.95
CA GLU A 148 12.76 10.81 -13.42
C GLU A 148 12.60 9.37 -13.93
N ILE A 149 13.36 8.40 -13.39
CA ILE A 149 13.20 6.99 -13.74
C ILE A 149 11.78 6.51 -13.39
N MET A 150 11.26 6.89 -12.21
CA MET A 150 9.90 6.55 -11.79
C MET A 150 8.84 7.18 -12.70
N LYS A 151 8.96 8.47 -13.03
CA LYS A 151 8.07 9.20 -13.96
C LYS A 151 8.00 8.55 -15.33
N GLN A 152 9.14 8.24 -15.92
CA GLN A 152 9.23 7.62 -17.24
C GLN A 152 8.53 6.25 -17.29
N ASN A 153 8.40 5.57 -16.16
CA ASN A 153 7.81 4.24 -16.05
C ASN A 153 6.43 4.24 -15.34
N ASN A 154 5.87 5.42 -15.05
CA ASN A 154 4.61 5.59 -14.33
C ASN A 154 4.56 4.85 -12.99
N ILE A 155 5.63 4.95 -12.20
CA ILE A 155 5.77 4.31 -10.89
C ILE A 155 5.61 5.36 -9.79
N CYS A 156 4.67 5.14 -8.88
CA CYS A 156 4.38 6.11 -7.84
C CYS A 156 5.41 6.03 -6.71
N LEU A 157 6.07 7.15 -6.40
CA LEU A 157 6.74 7.33 -5.13
C LEU A 157 5.67 7.40 -4.05
N VAL A 158 5.78 6.56 -3.03
CA VAL A 158 4.81 6.59 -1.92
C VAL A 158 5.04 7.83 -1.08
N TRP A 159 3.97 8.61 -0.87
CA TRP A 159 3.99 9.69 0.11
C TRP A 159 3.72 9.09 1.48
N HIS A 160 4.68 9.25 2.40
CA HIS A 160 4.57 8.70 3.74
C HIS A 160 5.25 9.58 4.79
N ASP A 161 4.88 9.38 6.05
CA ASP A 161 5.36 10.11 7.23
C ASP A 161 6.20 9.26 8.20
N PHE A 162 6.62 8.04 7.80
CA PHE A 162 7.43 7.20 8.68
C PHE A 162 8.85 7.77 8.90
N ASN A 163 9.08 8.33 10.09
CA ASN A 163 10.33 8.98 10.51
C ASN A 163 10.79 10.14 9.60
N GLN A 164 9.85 10.79 8.91
CA GLN A 164 10.09 11.96 8.06
C GLN A 164 8.76 12.68 7.77
N ASP A 165 8.81 13.89 7.26
CA ASP A 165 7.64 14.55 6.68
C ASP A 165 7.26 13.94 5.32
N PHE A 166 6.02 14.18 4.89
CA PHE A 166 5.58 13.82 3.55
C PHE A 166 6.41 14.53 2.48
N ILE A 167 6.87 13.76 1.50
CA ILE A 167 7.55 14.26 0.30
C ILE A 167 6.57 14.17 -0.86
N PHE A 168 6.10 15.32 -1.33
CA PHE A 168 5.07 15.43 -2.38
C PHE A 168 5.67 15.47 -3.78
N GLU A 169 6.14 14.31 -4.25
CA GLU A 169 6.64 14.16 -5.62
C GLU A 169 5.67 13.36 -6.47
N TYR A 170 5.30 13.90 -7.63
CA TYR A 170 4.40 13.26 -8.59
C TYR A 170 5.23 12.48 -9.60
N THR A 171 5.36 11.16 -9.38
CA THR A 171 6.12 10.27 -10.27
C THR A 171 5.25 9.28 -11.05
N ALA A 172 3.93 9.37 -10.90
CA ALA A 172 2.96 8.62 -11.67
C ALA A 172 1.70 9.47 -11.89
N ASN A 173 0.82 9.01 -12.78
CA ASN A 173 -0.50 9.59 -13.02
C ASN A 173 -1.54 9.30 -11.92
N PHE A 174 -1.11 8.68 -10.82
CA PHE A 174 -1.89 8.43 -9.61
C PHE A 174 -1.02 8.68 -8.37
N ASN A 175 -1.66 8.86 -7.21
CA ASN A 175 -0.94 8.91 -5.93
C ASN A 175 -1.10 7.62 -5.13
N TYR A 176 -0.10 7.33 -4.29
CA TYR A 176 -0.14 6.30 -3.28
C TYR A 176 0.36 6.88 -1.97
N ILE A 177 -0.50 6.91 -0.94
CA ILE A 177 -0.23 7.54 0.34
C ILE A 177 -0.32 6.50 1.45
N ARG A 178 0.64 6.53 2.38
CA ARG A 178 0.66 5.69 3.58
C ARG A 178 0.89 6.55 4.81
N PHE A 179 -0.11 6.55 5.69
CA PHE A 179 -0.11 7.22 6.98
C PHE A 179 0.37 6.27 8.07
N HIS A 180 1.50 6.57 8.72
CA HIS A 180 2.16 5.70 9.69
C HIS A 180 1.95 6.06 11.15
N GLY A 181 1.05 6.99 11.47
CA GLY A 181 0.76 7.45 12.82
C GLY A 181 1.27 8.87 13.06
N PHE A 182 0.39 9.72 13.59
CA PHE A 182 0.67 11.14 13.81
C PHE A 182 1.49 11.40 15.08
N SER A 183 1.17 10.69 16.17
CA SER A 183 1.82 10.86 17.48
C SER A 183 2.87 9.80 17.79
N GLY A 184 3.05 8.81 16.90
CA GLY A 184 4.05 7.76 17.06
C GLY A 184 4.04 6.74 15.93
N LYS A 185 4.93 5.75 16.01
CA LYS A 185 5.01 4.68 15.01
C LYS A 185 3.78 3.79 15.11
N TYR A 186 3.00 3.81 14.05
CA TYR A 186 1.75 3.08 13.82
C TYR A 186 0.64 3.40 14.83
N ILE A 187 0.70 4.55 15.51
CA ILE A 187 -0.28 4.97 16.51
C ILE A 187 -0.67 6.45 16.31
N GLY A 188 -1.86 6.81 16.75
CA GLY A 188 -2.30 8.20 16.82
C GLY A 188 -3.09 8.63 15.60
N SER A 189 -4.23 9.26 15.87
CA SER A 189 -5.12 9.84 14.89
C SER A 189 -4.57 11.16 14.33
N TYR A 190 -4.88 11.44 13.08
CA TYR A 190 -4.44 12.67 12.40
C TYR A 190 -5.39 13.85 12.66
N PRO A 191 -4.88 15.08 12.78
CA PRO A 191 -5.71 16.28 12.73
C PRO A 191 -6.35 16.49 11.34
N ASP A 192 -7.57 17.03 11.29
CA ASP A 192 -8.33 17.22 10.05
C ASP A 192 -7.60 18.11 9.04
N ASN A 193 -6.92 19.16 9.51
CA ASN A 193 -6.16 20.06 8.65
C ASN A 193 -5.00 19.34 7.93
N VAL A 194 -4.37 18.35 8.56
CA VAL A 194 -3.33 17.51 7.94
C VAL A 194 -3.96 16.65 6.83
N LEU A 195 -5.09 16.01 7.12
CA LEU A 195 -5.82 15.18 6.16
C LEU A 195 -6.31 16.00 4.96
N GLN A 196 -6.90 17.18 5.19
CA GLN A 196 -7.36 18.11 4.15
C GLN A 196 -6.19 18.62 3.30
N THR A 197 -5.05 18.95 3.93
CA THR A 197 -3.85 19.39 3.21
C THR A 197 -3.39 18.32 2.21
N ILE A 198 -3.36 17.05 2.63
CA ILE A 198 -2.97 15.94 1.74
C ILE A 198 -4.04 15.69 0.68
N LYS A 199 -5.32 15.72 1.05
CA LYS A 199 -6.44 15.53 0.14
C LYS A 199 -6.45 16.58 -0.99
N SER A 200 -6.10 17.83 -0.68
CA SER A 200 -6.01 18.93 -1.66
C SER A 200 -4.92 18.74 -2.73
N LYS A 201 -3.94 17.86 -2.48
CA LYS A 201 -2.82 17.56 -3.38
C LYS A 201 -3.04 16.30 -4.22
N LEU A 202 -4.14 15.58 -4.00
CA LEU A 202 -4.38 14.34 -4.72
C LEU A 202 -4.73 14.62 -6.19
N LEU A 203 -4.19 13.77 -7.05
CA LEU A 203 -4.56 13.64 -8.45
C LEU A 203 -5.95 13.00 -8.58
N ASN A 204 -6.42 12.94 -9.83
CA ASN A 204 -7.68 12.31 -10.19
C ASN A 204 -7.77 10.84 -9.77
N GLU A 205 -6.66 10.13 -9.59
CA GLU A 205 -6.64 8.78 -9.03
C GLU A 205 -5.67 8.71 -7.84
N ALA A 206 -6.15 8.25 -6.70
CA ALA A 206 -5.35 8.14 -5.49
C ALA A 206 -5.70 6.88 -4.68
N TYR A 207 -4.66 6.24 -4.15
CA TYR A 207 -4.74 5.13 -3.21
C TYR A 207 -4.22 5.59 -1.86
N VAL A 208 -5.06 5.56 -0.83
CA VAL A 208 -4.77 6.16 0.48
C VAL A 208 -4.99 5.16 1.59
N TYR A 209 -3.91 4.78 2.29
CA TYR A 209 -3.96 3.77 3.32
C TYR A 209 -3.49 4.29 4.68
N PHE A 210 -4.31 4.01 5.69
CA PHE A 210 -4.01 4.28 7.09
C PHE A 210 -3.34 3.06 7.73
N ASN A 211 -2.08 3.22 8.09
CA ASN A 211 -1.20 2.22 8.69
C ASN A 211 -0.90 2.53 10.17
N ASN A 212 -1.60 3.48 10.77
CA ASN A 212 -1.63 3.74 12.21
C ASN A 212 -2.55 2.73 12.93
N THR A 213 -2.20 1.44 12.82
CA THR A 213 -3.06 0.30 13.17
C THR A 213 -2.77 -0.32 14.53
N ASP A 214 -1.74 0.15 15.25
CA ASP A 214 -1.39 -0.38 16.57
C ASP A 214 -2.38 0.10 17.66
N ASP A 215 -3.19 1.11 17.34
CA ASP A 215 -4.41 1.48 18.06
C ASP A 215 -5.66 1.36 17.15
N ASN A 216 -6.77 1.96 17.59
CA ASN A 216 -8.04 1.98 16.86
C ASN A 216 -8.20 3.25 16.00
N SER A 217 -7.11 3.96 15.67
CA SER A 217 -7.15 5.21 14.91
C SER A 217 -7.30 4.98 13.40
N ALA A 218 -6.61 4.00 12.81
CA ALA A 218 -6.55 3.84 11.36
C ALA A 218 -7.92 3.76 10.65
N PHE A 219 -8.86 2.96 11.15
CA PHE A 219 -10.18 2.86 10.50
C PHE A 219 -11.05 4.10 10.74
N LYS A 220 -10.84 4.82 11.85
CA LYS A 220 -11.54 6.09 12.14
C LYS A 220 -11.04 7.18 11.21
N ASP A 221 -9.73 7.27 11.04
CA ASP A 221 -9.09 8.22 10.13
C ASP A 221 -9.44 7.93 8.67
N ALA A 222 -9.46 6.65 8.27
CA ALA A 222 -9.86 6.26 6.92
C ALA A 222 -11.31 6.66 6.62
N LYS A 223 -12.25 6.46 7.56
CA LYS A 223 -13.65 6.90 7.41
C LYS A 223 -13.73 8.41 7.29
N ARG A 224 -13.09 9.13 8.21
CA ARG A 224 -13.06 10.60 8.19
C ARG A 224 -12.44 11.15 6.91
N PHE A 225 -11.37 10.53 6.39
CA PHE A 225 -10.75 10.94 5.13
C PHE A 225 -11.69 10.80 3.92
N MET A 226 -12.66 9.88 3.96
CA MET A 226 -13.70 9.77 2.92
C MET A 226 -14.70 10.92 2.97
N GLU A 227 -14.98 11.44 4.17
CA GLU A 227 -15.98 12.48 4.44
C GLU A 227 -15.48 13.91 4.24
N LEU A 228 -14.18 14.16 4.49
CA LEU A 228 -13.52 15.46 4.30
C LEU A 228 -13.49 15.93 2.84
#